data_AF-A0A6G9APH0-F1
#
_entry.id   AF-A0A6G9APH0-F1
#
_cell.length_a   1.000
_cell.length_b   1.000
_cell.length_c   1.000
_cell.angle_alpha   90.00
_cell.angle_beta   90.00
_cell.angle_gamma   90.00
#
_symmetry.space_group_name_H-M   'P 1'
#
loop_
_entity.id
_entity.type
_entity.pdbx_description
1 polymer ?
#
loop_
_entity_poly.entity_id
_entity_poly.type
_entity_poly.pdbx_seq_one_letter_code
_entity_poly.pdbx_strand_id
1 'polypeptide(L)'
;MYTENRNVCSYSGDAGPGGSYYGIYIADQSILPRYNLLTAIKSTSTLTPTQERQLEEALNDFVGPCLNTAIYKIMVAKGQMFNFRIDPSVSYPANYNPFNNNLTFQSAANIDQPDFLREELFHGYQNSFYENKTSQYANTGKSNIEFEAKLYKDLLSVISGSGGSFTGVTFSNNWYDSYVQWIKELTDSFTKYPSVINMDKYNFFLE
;
A
#
# COMPACT_ATOMS: atom_id res chain seq x y z
N MET A 1 4.37 24.16 23.20
CA MET A 1 4.51 22.73 23.53
C MET A 1 3.88 21.96 22.40
N TYR A 2 4.70 21.32 21.56
CA TYR A 2 4.22 20.50 20.45
C TYR A 2 3.67 19.19 21.02
N THR A 3 2.37 19.02 20.99
CA THR A 3 1.74 17.72 21.25
C THR A 3 2.01 16.82 20.05
N GLU A 4 2.88 15.82 20.24
CA GLU A 4 2.98 14.68 19.34
C GLU A 4 1.61 14.02 19.25
N ASN A 5 0.89 14.23 18.13
CA ASN A 5 -0.18 13.33 17.71
C ASN A 5 0.47 12.00 17.33
N ARG A 6 0.80 11.17 18.32
CA ARG A 6 1.08 9.76 18.09
C ARG A 6 -0.25 9.13 17.69
N ASN A 7 -0.42 8.90 16.39
CA ASN A 7 -1.50 8.05 15.88
C ASN A 7 -1.33 6.67 16.52
N VAL A 8 -2.10 6.42 17.58
CA VAL A 8 -1.99 5.22 18.40
C VAL A 8 -2.45 4.02 17.57
N CYS A 9 -1.53 3.09 17.35
CA CYS A 9 -1.80 1.82 16.72
C CYS A 9 -2.10 0.79 17.80
N SER A 10 -3.27 0.89 18.43
CA SER A 10 -3.70 -0.07 19.44
C SER A 10 -4.77 -0.99 18.87
N TYR A 11 -4.46 -2.28 18.80
CA TYR A 11 -5.44 -3.36 18.67
C TYR A 11 -5.54 -4.09 20.01
N SER A 12 -6.75 -4.20 20.54
CA SER A 12 -7.12 -5.17 21.59
C SER A 12 -7.90 -6.29 20.90
N GLY A 13 -7.28 -7.46 20.78
CA GLY A 13 -7.93 -8.63 20.23
C GLY A 13 -8.86 -9.30 21.22
N ASP A 14 -9.90 -9.94 20.69
CA ASP A 14 -10.28 -11.28 21.13
C ASP A 14 -10.63 -12.09 19.87
N ALA A 15 -9.88 -13.17 19.64
CA ALA A 15 -10.13 -14.13 18.58
C ALA A 15 -11.26 -15.08 19.04
N GLY A 16 -12.48 -14.83 18.58
CA GLY A 16 -13.59 -15.78 18.68
C GLY A 16 -13.44 -16.91 17.65
N PRO A 17 -13.76 -18.18 18.00
CA PRO A 17 -13.62 -19.29 17.08
C PRO A 17 -14.81 -19.32 16.12
N GLY A 18 -14.56 -19.18 14.80
CA GLY A 18 -15.50 -19.65 13.78
C GLY A 18 -16.06 -18.65 12.77
N GLY A 19 -15.34 -17.59 12.41
CA GLY A 19 -15.74 -16.71 11.30
C GLY A 19 -14.62 -16.57 10.27
N SER A 20 -14.92 -16.79 8.99
CA SER A 20 -14.03 -16.48 7.87
C SER A 20 -13.86 -14.97 7.73
N TYR A 21 -13.02 -14.38 8.58
CA TYR A 21 -12.64 -12.96 8.52
C TYR A 21 -11.38 -12.80 7.67
N TYR A 22 -11.50 -12.13 6.53
CA TYR A 22 -10.34 -11.61 5.79
C TYR A 22 -9.85 -10.32 6.48
N GLY A 23 -9.13 -10.48 7.59
CA GLY A 23 -8.53 -9.37 8.36
C GLY A 23 -7.07 -9.14 7.97
N ILE A 24 -6.66 -7.87 7.86
CA ILE A 24 -5.24 -7.50 7.82
C ILE A 24 -4.66 -7.75 9.22
N TYR A 25 -3.88 -8.82 9.37
CA TYR A 25 -3.19 -9.12 10.63
C TYR A 25 -2.05 -8.11 10.85
N ILE A 26 -2.21 -7.19 11.79
CA ILE A 26 -1.17 -6.23 12.17
C ILE A 26 -0.41 -6.81 13.37
N ALA A 27 0.76 -7.38 13.12
CA ALA A 27 1.65 -7.91 14.15
C ALA A 27 2.34 -6.80 14.97
N ASP A 28 2.76 -7.20 16.18
CA ASP A 28 3.44 -6.41 17.22
C ASP A 28 4.50 -5.40 16.68
N GLN A 29 4.48 -4.21 17.29
CA GLN A 29 5.21 -3.00 16.92
C GLN A 29 6.63 -2.93 17.48
N SER A 30 7.27 -4.06 17.79
CA SER A 30 8.69 -4.04 18.13
C SER A 30 9.48 -3.46 16.95
N ILE A 31 10.09 -2.31 17.24
CA ILE A 31 10.96 -1.45 16.43
C ILE A 31 11.60 -2.23 15.28
N LEU A 32 11.25 -1.90 14.03
CA LEU A 32 12.12 -2.25 12.91
C LEU A 32 13.46 -1.58 13.21
N PRO A 33 14.55 -2.33 13.42
CA PRO A 33 15.84 -1.68 13.59
C PRO A 33 16.07 -0.88 12.31
N ARG A 34 16.81 0.25 12.41
CA ARG A 34 17.25 1.04 11.24
C ARG A 34 18.24 0.26 10.35
N TYR A 35 17.98 -1.02 10.11
CA TYR A 35 18.58 -1.79 9.05
C TYR A 35 18.10 -1.22 7.72
N ASN A 36 18.99 -1.26 6.73
CA ASN A 36 18.73 -0.88 5.36
C ASN A 36 17.47 -1.60 4.85
N LEU A 37 16.31 -0.90 4.90
CA LEU A 37 15.00 -1.46 4.57
C LEU A 37 14.98 -2.04 3.16
N LEU A 38 15.76 -1.43 2.26
CA LEU A 38 15.95 -1.90 0.91
C LEU A 38 16.54 -3.31 0.87
N THR A 39 17.52 -3.65 1.71
CA THR A 39 18.16 -4.96 1.73
C THR A 39 17.19 -6.09 2.05
N ALA A 40 16.18 -5.84 2.89
CA ALA A 40 15.20 -6.86 3.27
C ALA A 40 14.21 -7.22 2.14
N ILE A 41 14.11 -6.38 1.10
CA ILE A 41 13.16 -6.56 0.00
C ILE A 41 13.82 -6.50 -1.39
N LYS A 42 15.14 -6.31 -1.49
CA LYS A 42 15.87 -6.21 -2.77
C LYS A 42 16.47 -7.55 -3.16
N SER A 43 16.01 -8.11 -4.28
CA SER A 43 16.66 -9.25 -4.94
C SER A 43 17.79 -8.79 -5.84
N THR A 44 17.47 -7.97 -6.84
CA THR A 44 18.44 -7.37 -7.76
C THR A 44 18.11 -5.91 -8.02
N SER A 45 19.05 -5.18 -8.61
CA SER A 45 18.88 -3.77 -8.92
C SER A 45 19.74 -3.36 -10.10
N THR A 46 19.18 -2.54 -11.00
CA THR A 46 19.94 -1.84 -12.03
C THR A 46 20.22 -0.38 -11.65
N LEU A 47 19.86 0.01 -10.43
CA LEU A 47 20.03 1.37 -9.94
C LEU A 47 21.51 1.64 -9.66
N THR A 48 21.95 2.86 -9.98
CA THR A 48 23.24 3.36 -9.53
C THR A 48 23.27 3.52 -8.01
N PRO A 49 24.44 3.61 -7.37
CA PRO A 49 24.53 3.81 -5.91
C PRO A 49 23.77 5.03 -5.39
N THR A 50 23.72 6.13 -6.15
CA THR A 50 22.94 7.32 -5.80
C THR A 50 21.45 7.03 -5.82
N GLN A 51 20.95 6.34 -6.85
CA GLN A 51 19.54 5.96 -6.97
C GLN A 51 19.12 4.93 -5.92
N GLU A 52 20.02 3.99 -5.55
CA GLU A 52 19.75 3.07 -4.44
C GLU A 52 19.59 3.82 -3.11
N ARG A 53 20.39 4.87 -2.88
CA ARG A 53 20.24 5.71 -1.69
C ARG A 53 18.91 6.47 -1.69
N GLN A 54 18.51 7.04 -2.83
CA GLN A 54 17.20 7.68 -2.97
C GLN A 54 16.07 6.70 -2.67
N LEU A 55 16.16 5.47 -3.18
CA LEU A 55 15.17 4.44 -2.90
C LEU A 55 15.15 4.03 -1.42
N GLU A 56 16.31 3.95 -0.78
CA GLU A 56 16.41 3.69 0.66
C GLU A 56 15.77 4.82 1.48
N GLU A 57 16.01 6.08 1.12
CA GLU A 57 15.36 7.24 1.76
C GLU A 57 13.84 7.19 1.57
N ALA A 58 13.36 6.95 0.34
CA ALA A 58 11.93 6.80 0.05
C ALA A 58 11.28 5.63 0.79
N LEU A 59 12.00 4.52 1.01
CA LEU A 59 11.53 3.40 1.83
C LEU A 59 11.46 3.74 3.32
N ASN A 60 12.39 4.57 3.83
CA ASN A 60 12.32 5.06 5.21
C ASN A 60 11.09 5.96 5.41
N ASP A 61 10.77 6.82 4.45
CA ASP A 61 9.55 7.62 4.46
C ASP A 61 8.30 6.75 4.32
N PHE A 62 8.36 5.71 3.47
CA PHE A 62 7.28 4.74 3.30
C PHE A 62 6.89 4.10 4.63
N VAL A 63 7.84 3.64 5.46
CA VAL A 63 7.53 3.00 6.75
C VAL A 63 7.19 3.99 7.89
N GLY A 64 6.98 5.28 7.60
CA GLY A 64 6.52 6.25 8.60
C GLY A 64 5.09 5.96 9.09
N PRO A 65 4.07 5.91 8.20
CA PRO A 65 2.72 5.51 8.56
C PRO A 65 2.63 4.06 9.02
N CYS A 66 1.79 3.80 10.02
CA CYS A 66 1.68 2.45 10.60
C CYS A 66 1.12 1.41 9.62
N LEU A 67 0.19 1.80 8.75
CA LEU A 67 -0.38 0.91 7.73
C LEU A 67 0.71 0.43 6.76
N ASN A 68 1.57 1.34 6.31
CA ASN A 68 2.71 1.01 5.46
C ASN A 68 3.72 0.12 6.19
N THR A 69 3.99 0.40 7.47
CA THR A 69 4.85 -0.44 8.30
C THR A 69 4.33 -1.87 8.39
N ALA A 70 3.02 -2.05 8.59
CA ALA A 70 2.40 -3.37 8.66
C ALA A 70 2.56 -4.13 7.34
N ILE A 71 2.28 -3.47 6.21
CA ILE A 71 2.44 -4.04 4.86
C ILE A 71 3.90 -4.42 4.59
N TYR A 72 4.84 -3.53 4.92
CA TYR A 72 6.26 -3.80 4.79
C TYR A 72 6.70 -5.04 5.60
N LYS A 73 6.29 -5.12 6.88
CA LYS A 73 6.59 -6.27 7.74
C LYS A 73 6.04 -7.57 7.17
N ILE A 74 4.83 -7.56 6.63
CA ILE A 74 4.22 -8.74 6.01
C ILE A 74 5.00 -9.16 4.76
N MET A 75 5.40 -8.21 3.90
CA MET A 75 6.23 -8.50 2.73
C MET A 75 7.55 -9.16 3.13
N VAL A 76 8.25 -8.60 4.12
CA VAL A 76 9.50 -9.17 4.65
C VAL A 76 9.27 -10.56 5.23
N ALA A 77 8.23 -10.76 6.04
CA ALA A 77 7.92 -12.05 6.64
C ALA A 77 7.57 -13.14 5.60
N LYS A 78 6.98 -12.74 4.47
CA LYS A 78 6.69 -13.61 3.32
C LYS A 78 7.88 -13.81 2.39
N GLY A 79 9.03 -13.17 2.65
CA GLY A 79 10.19 -13.22 1.78
C GLY A 79 9.96 -12.57 0.42
N GLN A 80 9.07 -11.58 0.33
CA GLN A 80 8.81 -10.85 -0.89
C GLN A 80 10.03 -10.00 -1.26
N MET A 81 10.57 -10.22 -2.46
CA MET A 81 11.75 -9.54 -2.97
C MET A 81 11.48 -8.94 -4.36
N PHE A 82 12.10 -7.80 -4.63
CA PHE A 82 11.90 -7.01 -5.85
C PHE A 82 13.18 -6.85 -6.66
N ASN A 83 13.03 -6.72 -7.97
CA ASN A 83 14.08 -6.31 -8.88
C ASN A 83 13.87 -4.83 -9.22
N PHE A 84 14.65 -3.93 -8.60
CA PHE A 84 14.47 -2.49 -8.77
C PHE A 84 15.17 -1.98 -10.03
N ARG A 85 14.45 -1.21 -10.84
CA ARG A 85 14.95 -0.79 -12.16
C ARG A 85 14.57 0.65 -12.47
N ILE A 86 15.41 1.29 -13.29
CA ILE A 86 15.03 2.50 -14.03
C ILE A 86 15.02 2.14 -15.51
N ASP A 87 13.92 2.44 -16.20
CA ASP A 87 13.75 2.24 -17.63
C ASP A 87 12.97 3.41 -18.24
N PRO A 88 13.64 4.37 -18.90
CA PRO A 88 12.99 5.51 -19.53
C PRO A 88 12.02 5.15 -20.67
N SER A 89 12.04 3.91 -21.16
CA SER A 89 11.16 3.46 -22.24
C SER A 89 9.75 3.09 -21.78
N VAL A 90 9.53 2.90 -20.47
CA VAL A 90 8.20 2.61 -19.94
C VAL A 90 7.30 3.84 -20.00
N SER A 91 6.02 3.63 -20.32
CA SER A 91 5.05 4.73 -20.49
C SER A 91 4.45 5.26 -19.17
N TYR A 92 4.70 4.57 -18.06
CA TYR A 92 4.16 4.91 -16.74
C TYR A 92 5.27 5.37 -15.80
N PRO A 93 5.01 6.30 -14.87
CA PRO A 93 6.02 6.81 -13.92
C PRO A 93 6.69 5.71 -13.09
N ALA A 94 5.90 4.70 -12.70
CA ALA A 94 6.37 3.46 -12.11
C ALA A 94 5.47 2.30 -12.56
N ASN A 95 5.96 1.07 -12.44
CA ASN A 95 5.20 -0.15 -12.66
C ASN A 95 5.81 -1.34 -11.93
N TYR A 96 4.96 -2.12 -11.27
CA TYR A 96 5.25 -3.45 -10.76
C TYR A 96 4.78 -4.53 -11.75
N ASN A 97 5.65 -5.51 -11.99
CA ASN A 97 5.35 -6.66 -12.83
C ASN A 97 5.29 -7.95 -11.97
N PRO A 98 4.11 -8.58 -11.83
CA PRO A 98 3.93 -9.74 -10.95
C PRO A 98 4.57 -11.04 -11.47
N PHE A 99 4.96 -11.11 -12.75
CA PHE A 99 5.58 -12.30 -13.34
C PHE A 99 7.06 -12.43 -12.98
N ASN A 100 7.75 -11.31 -12.77
CA ASN A 100 9.20 -11.29 -12.52
C ASN A 100 9.61 -10.41 -11.34
N ASN A 101 8.65 -9.87 -10.58
CA ASN A 101 8.88 -8.96 -9.45
C ASN A 101 9.68 -7.70 -9.80
N ASN A 102 9.69 -7.27 -11.06
CA ASN A 102 10.31 -5.99 -11.40
C ASN A 102 9.47 -4.85 -10.86
N LEU A 103 10.10 -3.95 -10.10
CA LEU A 103 9.55 -2.64 -9.76
C LEU A 103 10.37 -1.61 -10.53
N THR A 104 9.77 -1.07 -11.58
CA THR A 104 10.44 -0.24 -12.57
C THR A 104 9.96 1.19 -12.47
N PHE A 105 10.89 2.12 -12.36
CA PHE A 105 10.62 3.57 -12.44
C PHE A 105 10.98 4.07 -13.84
N GLN A 106 10.24 5.03 -14.36
CA GLN A 106 10.61 5.68 -15.63
C GLN A 106 11.90 6.49 -15.48
N SER A 107 12.07 7.14 -14.33
CA SER A 107 13.25 7.95 -14.01
C SER A 107 13.55 7.94 -12.51
N ALA A 108 14.75 8.40 -12.13
CA ALA A 108 15.11 8.55 -10.71
C ALA A 108 14.18 9.54 -9.98
N ALA A 109 13.67 10.57 -10.67
CA ALA A 109 12.73 11.52 -10.07
C ALA A 109 11.39 10.87 -9.67
N ASN A 110 11.04 9.72 -10.24
CA ASN A 110 9.83 8.98 -9.86
C ASN A 110 10.02 8.14 -8.58
N ILE A 111 11.27 7.87 -8.15
CA ILE A 111 11.56 7.26 -6.85
C ILE A 111 11.15 8.21 -5.73
N ASP A 112 11.47 9.50 -5.89
CA ASP A 112 11.23 10.54 -4.89
C ASP A 112 9.75 10.95 -4.78
N GLN A 113 8.87 10.39 -5.63
CA GLN A 113 7.43 10.62 -5.59
C GLN A 113 6.78 9.53 -4.73
N PRO A 114 6.35 9.81 -3.48
CA PRO A 114 5.97 8.77 -2.52
C PRO A 114 4.81 7.91 -2.99
N ASP A 115 3.89 8.49 -3.77
CA ASP A 115 2.72 7.78 -4.29
C ASP A 115 3.08 6.67 -5.27
N PHE A 116 4.10 6.86 -6.11
CA PHE A 116 4.50 5.86 -7.09
C PHE A 116 5.14 4.65 -6.41
N LEU A 117 6.14 4.88 -5.53
CA LEU A 117 6.74 3.78 -4.78
C LEU A 117 5.69 3.04 -3.92
N ARG A 118 4.81 3.79 -3.24
CA ARG A 118 3.78 3.23 -2.36
C ARG A 118 2.81 2.32 -3.10
N GLU A 119 2.31 2.76 -4.25
CA GLU A 119 1.36 1.99 -5.07
C GLU A 119 2.02 0.70 -5.60
N GLU A 120 3.24 0.80 -6.14
CA GLU A 120 3.92 -0.38 -6.69
C GLU A 120 4.36 -1.38 -5.62
N LEU A 121 4.76 -0.91 -4.43
CA LEU A 121 5.01 -1.79 -3.28
C LEU A 121 3.72 -2.48 -2.82
N PHE A 122 2.58 -1.78 -2.87
CA PHE A 122 1.29 -2.38 -2.53
C PHE A 122 0.90 -3.48 -3.53
N HIS A 123 1.14 -3.28 -4.83
CA HIS A 123 0.97 -4.34 -5.82
C HIS A 123 1.88 -5.55 -5.56
N GLY A 124 3.12 -5.30 -5.12
CA GLY A 124 4.01 -6.34 -4.62
C GLY A 124 3.46 -7.10 -3.40
N TYR A 125 2.89 -6.38 -2.45
CA TYR A 125 2.20 -6.96 -1.30
C TYR A 125 1.02 -7.84 -1.73
N GLN A 126 0.14 -7.35 -2.60
CA GLN A 126 -0.99 -8.12 -3.14
C GLN A 126 -0.49 -9.40 -3.82
N ASN A 127 0.60 -9.33 -4.58
CA ASN A 127 1.20 -10.49 -5.24
C ASN A 127 1.67 -11.58 -4.25
N SER A 128 2.11 -11.19 -3.05
CA SER A 128 2.49 -12.12 -1.97
C SER A 128 1.31 -12.61 -1.13
N PHE A 129 0.18 -11.92 -1.22
CA PHE A 129 -1.04 -12.19 -0.45
C PHE A 129 -1.93 -13.21 -1.15
N TYR A 130 -2.19 -13.02 -2.45
CA TYR A 130 -3.03 -13.92 -3.24
C TYR A 130 -2.33 -15.25 -3.53
N GLU A 131 -3.01 -16.38 -3.27
CA GLU A 131 -2.46 -17.75 -3.41
C GLU A 131 -1.87 -18.03 -4.80
N ASN A 132 -2.55 -17.55 -5.86
CA ASN A 132 -2.10 -17.67 -7.25
C ASN A 132 -1.53 -16.36 -7.80
N LYS A 133 -1.05 -15.47 -6.92
CA LYS A 133 -0.42 -14.18 -7.27
C LYS A 133 -1.38 -13.23 -7.98
N THR A 134 -0.95 -12.00 -8.31
CA THR A 134 -1.81 -11.05 -9.03
C THR A 134 -1.75 -11.20 -10.55
N SER A 135 -0.79 -11.96 -11.08
CA SER A 135 -0.67 -12.23 -12.52
C SER A 135 -1.88 -12.93 -13.11
N GLN A 136 -2.60 -13.74 -12.33
CA GLN A 136 -3.85 -14.38 -12.75
C GLN A 136 -4.96 -13.38 -13.13
N TYR A 137 -4.88 -12.14 -12.62
CA TYR A 137 -5.89 -11.11 -12.84
C TYR A 137 -5.57 -10.17 -14.01
N ALA A 138 -4.52 -10.46 -14.80
CA ALA A 138 -4.08 -9.59 -15.89
C ALA A 138 -5.17 -9.29 -16.94
N ASN A 139 -6.06 -10.26 -17.20
CA ASN A 139 -7.15 -10.15 -18.17
C ASN A 139 -8.53 -9.93 -17.54
N THR A 140 -8.76 -10.46 -16.33
CA THR A 140 -10.05 -10.39 -15.63
C THR A 140 -9.78 -10.12 -14.16
N GLY A 141 -10.44 -9.11 -13.58
CA GLY A 141 -10.21 -8.71 -12.19
C GLY A 141 -9.07 -7.70 -11.98
N LYS A 142 -8.37 -7.27 -13.05
CA LYS A 142 -7.34 -6.22 -12.96
C LYS A 142 -7.87 -4.96 -12.27
N SER A 143 -9.07 -4.52 -12.63
CA SER A 143 -9.74 -3.36 -12.01
C SER A 143 -9.85 -3.48 -10.50
N ASN A 144 -10.07 -4.68 -9.97
CA ASN A 144 -10.23 -4.91 -8.54
C ASN A 144 -8.88 -4.81 -7.81
N ILE A 145 -7.81 -5.33 -8.43
CA ILE A 145 -6.44 -5.19 -7.93
C ILE A 145 -6.03 -3.71 -7.89
N GLU A 146 -6.34 -2.96 -8.95
CA GLU A 146 -6.10 -1.51 -9.01
C GLU A 146 -6.94 -0.75 -7.98
N PHE A 147 -8.24 -1.11 -7.84
CA PHE A 147 -9.13 -0.50 -6.85
C PHE A 147 -8.59 -0.65 -5.43
N GLU A 148 -8.14 -1.83 -5.05
CA GLU A 148 -7.52 -2.06 -3.73
C GLU A 148 -6.30 -1.16 -3.50
N ALA A 149 -5.45 -0.99 -4.52
CA ALA A 149 -4.28 -0.12 -4.43
C ALA A 149 -4.68 1.35 -4.24
N LYS A 150 -5.74 1.81 -4.94
CA LYS A 150 -6.30 3.15 -4.74
C LYS A 150 -6.97 3.30 -3.39
N LEU A 151 -7.71 2.30 -2.91
CA LEU A 151 -8.32 2.30 -1.57
C LEU A 151 -7.23 2.43 -0.49
N TYR A 152 -6.16 1.65 -0.59
CA TYR A 152 -5.00 1.76 0.31
C TYR A 152 -4.40 3.17 0.31
N LYS A 153 -4.20 3.75 -0.87
CA LYS A 153 -3.70 5.11 -1.01
C LYS A 153 -4.65 6.13 -0.37
N ASP A 154 -5.96 5.97 -0.54
CA ASP A 154 -6.98 6.87 0.02
C ASP A 154 -6.99 6.83 1.54
N LEU A 155 -6.91 5.63 2.14
CA LEU A 155 -6.82 5.47 3.59
C LEU A 155 -5.61 6.21 4.18
N LEU A 156 -4.47 6.22 3.48
CA LEU A 156 -3.30 6.99 3.89
C LEU A 156 -3.55 8.49 3.77
N SER A 157 -4.03 8.92 2.61
CA SER A 157 -4.18 10.33 2.29
C SER A 157 -5.23 11.06 3.12
N VAL A 158 -6.36 10.41 3.46
CA VAL A 158 -7.42 11.06 4.25
C VAL A 158 -6.97 11.31 5.70
N ILE A 159 -6.15 10.40 6.25
CA ILE A 159 -5.62 10.51 7.62
C ILE A 159 -4.48 11.54 7.69
N SER A 160 -3.65 11.65 6.65
CA SER A 160 -2.64 12.71 6.55
C SER A 160 -3.20 14.08 6.13
N GLY A 161 -4.49 14.17 5.79
CA GLY A 161 -5.13 15.40 5.33
C GLY A 161 -4.72 15.85 3.93
N SER A 162 -4.12 14.97 3.12
CA SER A 162 -3.55 15.29 1.80
C SER A 162 -4.50 15.04 0.61
N GLY A 163 -5.72 14.53 0.85
CA GLY A 163 -6.69 14.22 -0.20
C GLY A 163 -6.42 12.89 -0.91
N GLY A 164 -7.44 12.04 -1.04
CA GLY A 164 -7.34 10.68 -1.62
C GLY A 164 -7.32 10.64 -3.16
N SER A 165 -6.95 9.50 -3.73
CA SER A 165 -6.97 9.20 -5.17
C SER A 165 -8.34 9.35 -5.80
N PHE A 166 -9.43 9.11 -5.05
CA PHE A 166 -10.78 9.36 -5.54
C PHE A 166 -11.27 10.78 -5.25
N THR A 167 -10.52 11.60 -4.51
CA THR A 167 -10.85 13.02 -4.34
C THR A 167 -10.61 13.75 -5.68
N GLY A 168 -11.69 14.25 -6.29
CA GLY A 168 -11.64 14.92 -7.59
C GLY A 168 -12.01 14.04 -8.80
N VAL A 169 -12.39 12.78 -8.61
CA VAL A 169 -12.98 11.96 -9.68
C VAL A 169 -14.49 12.24 -9.75
N THR A 170 -14.95 12.70 -10.92
CA THR A 170 -16.38 12.93 -11.16
C THR A 170 -17.07 11.60 -11.43
N PHE A 171 -17.68 11.00 -10.41
CA PHE A 171 -18.63 9.90 -10.58
C PHE A 171 -20.02 10.45 -10.89
N SER A 172 -20.90 9.62 -11.47
CA SER A 172 -22.33 9.95 -11.51
C SER A 172 -22.83 10.22 -10.09
N ASN A 173 -23.57 11.32 -9.93
CA ASN A 173 -23.94 11.87 -8.62
C ASN A 173 -24.60 10.78 -7.74
N ASN A 174 -24.09 10.63 -6.51
CA ASN A 174 -24.33 9.63 -5.45
C ASN A 174 -23.18 8.64 -5.20
N TRP A 175 -22.41 8.21 -6.22
CA TRP A 175 -21.34 7.22 -6.01
C TRP A 175 -20.14 7.79 -5.25
N TYR A 176 -19.70 9.00 -5.62
CA TYR A 176 -18.63 9.71 -4.94
C TYR A 176 -18.95 9.92 -3.45
N ASP A 177 -20.14 10.45 -3.16
CA ASP A 177 -20.57 10.73 -1.78
C ASP A 177 -20.67 9.44 -0.96
N SER A 178 -21.17 8.35 -1.57
CA SER A 178 -21.23 7.03 -0.94
C SER A 178 -19.83 6.49 -0.63
N TYR A 179 -18.87 6.65 -1.53
CA TYR A 179 -17.48 6.25 -1.31
C TYR A 179 -16.82 7.07 -0.20
N VAL A 180 -16.94 8.40 -0.25
CA VAL A 180 -16.40 9.28 0.79
C VAL A 180 -17.01 8.96 2.15
N GLN A 181 -18.31 8.70 2.20
CA GLN A 181 -18.99 8.29 3.44
C GLN A 181 -18.48 6.94 3.95
N TRP A 182 -18.25 5.98 3.07
CA TRP A 182 -17.67 4.70 3.45
C TRP A 182 -16.25 4.84 3.99
N ILE A 183 -15.38 5.66 3.37
CA ILE A 183 -14.04 5.93 3.89
C ILE A 183 -14.12 6.59 5.28
N LYS A 184 -15.05 7.53 5.50
CA LYS A 184 -15.27 8.13 6.84
C LYS A 184 -15.61 7.08 7.89
N GLU A 185 -16.47 6.13 7.55
CA GLU A 185 -16.84 5.05 8.47
C GLU A 185 -15.66 4.10 8.76
N LEU A 186 -14.90 3.71 7.73
CA LEU A 186 -13.72 2.85 7.88
C LEU A 186 -12.65 3.49 8.77
N THR A 187 -12.51 4.81 8.67
CA THR A 187 -11.43 5.55 9.32
C THR A 187 -11.83 6.27 10.60
N ASP A 188 -13.06 6.05 11.08
CA ASP A 188 -13.63 6.76 12.23
C ASP A 188 -13.48 8.29 12.08
N SER A 189 -14.11 8.81 11.04
CA SER A 189 -14.02 10.22 10.65
C SER A 189 -12.60 10.68 10.32
N PHE A 190 -11.85 9.87 9.57
CA PHE A 190 -10.46 10.14 9.13
C PHE A 190 -9.43 10.22 10.26
N THR A 191 -9.70 9.60 11.41
CA THR A 191 -8.82 9.68 12.59
C THR A 191 -7.94 8.46 12.79
N LYS A 192 -8.28 7.31 12.20
CA LYS A 192 -7.52 6.06 12.37
C LYS A 192 -7.61 5.15 11.14
N TYR A 193 -6.63 4.25 11.00
CA TYR A 193 -6.68 3.22 9.97
C TYR A 193 -7.69 2.10 10.34
N PRO A 194 -8.41 1.51 9.37
CA PRO A 194 -9.33 0.43 9.63
C PRO A 194 -8.60 -0.84 10.09
N SER A 195 -9.15 -1.54 11.08
CA SER A 195 -8.74 -2.90 11.45
C SER A 195 -9.63 -3.99 10.85
N VAL A 196 -10.83 -3.62 10.38
CA VAL A 196 -11.81 -4.49 9.74
C VAL A 196 -12.46 -3.73 8.59
N ILE A 197 -12.69 -4.41 7.47
CA ILE A 197 -13.41 -3.86 6.32
C ILE A 197 -14.77 -4.55 6.23
N ASN A 198 -15.83 -3.76 6.04
CA ASN A 198 -17.15 -4.31 5.72
C ASN A 198 -17.14 -4.83 4.28
N MET A 199 -17.24 -6.15 4.13
CA MET A 199 -17.12 -6.81 2.83
C MET A 199 -18.29 -6.51 1.88
N ASP A 200 -19.50 -6.26 2.40
CA ASP A 200 -20.65 -5.92 1.56
C ASP A 200 -20.44 -4.55 0.90
N LYS A 201 -19.96 -3.55 1.67
CA LYS A 201 -19.61 -2.23 1.12
C LYS A 201 -18.40 -2.30 0.20
N TYR A 202 -17.40 -3.10 0.53
CA TYR A 202 -16.25 -3.31 -0.34
C TYR A 202 -16.67 -3.91 -1.69
N ASN A 203 -17.49 -4.96 -1.69
CA ASN A 203 -17.99 -5.59 -2.91
C ASN A 203 -18.89 -4.65 -3.72
N PHE A 204 -19.68 -3.80 -3.07
CA PHE A 204 -20.48 -2.77 -3.76
C PHE A 204 -19.62 -1.84 -4.63
N PHE A 205 -18.39 -1.53 -4.24
CA PHE A 205 -17.48 -0.69 -5.04
C PHE A 205 -16.65 -1.46 -6.06
N LEU A 206 -16.77 -2.79 -6.12
CA LEU A 206 -16.12 -3.64 -7.12
C LEU A 206 -17.02 -3.99 -8.32
N GLU A 207 -18.35 -3.85 -8.18
CA GLU A 207 -19.37 -4.12 -9.21
C GLU A 207 -19.61 -2.92 -10.13
#